data_AF-A0A7W8RSY2-F1
#
_entry.id   AF-A0A7W8RSY2-F1
#
_cell.length_a   1.000
_cell.length_b   1.000
_cell.length_c   1.000
_cell.angle_alpha   90.00
_cell.angle_beta   90.00
_cell.angle_gamma   90.00
#
_symmetry.space_group_name_H-M   'P 1'
#
loop_
_entity.id
_entity.type
_entity.pdbx_description
1 polymer ?
#
loop_
_entity_poly.entity_id
_entity_poly.type
_entity_poly.pdbx_seq_one_letter_code
_entity_poly.pdbx_strand_id
1 'polypeptide(L)' 'MAATDTLFIDDSQASVDGALAAGFQGFRFVDAASLSIELARRGVL' A
#
# COMPACT_ATOMS: atom_id res chain seq x y z
N MET A 1 -14.86 -2.73 -9.53
CA MET A 1 -13.49 -2.60 -9.00
C MET A 1 -13.51 -3.18 -7.60
N ALA A 2 -12.82 -4.28 -7.36
CA ALA A 2 -12.72 -4.86 -6.03
C ALA A 2 -11.65 -4.11 -5.23
N ALA A 3 -11.84 -3.92 -3.92
CA ALA A 3 -10.86 -3.25 -3.06
C ALA A 3 -9.47 -3.92 -3.13
N THR A 4 -9.43 -5.21 -3.47
CA THR A 4 -8.22 -6.03 -3.60
C THR A 4 -7.27 -5.59 -4.72
N ASP A 5 -7.72 -4.76 -5.67
CA ASP A 5 -6.88 -4.23 -6.76
C ASP A 5 -6.30 -2.85 -6.44
N THR A 6 -6.62 -2.28 -5.27
CA THR A 6 -6.21 -0.93 -4.88
C THR A 6 -5.17 -1.00 -3.75
N LEU A 7 -4.04 -0.31 -3.94
CA LEU A 7 -2.98 -0.16 -2.94
C LEU A 7 -3.20 1.12 -2.12
N PHE A 8 -3.40 0.95 -0.81
CA PHE A 8 -3.42 2.03 0.16
C PHE A 8 -2.01 2.25 0.73
N ILE A 9 -1.57 3.51 0.77
CA ILE A 9 -0.25 3.91 1.27
C ILE A 9 -0.43 5.01 2.31
N ASP A 10 0.13 4.80 3.51
CA ASP A 10 0.10 5.75 4.62
C ASP A 10 1.32 5.49 5.52
N ASP A 11 1.83 6.50 6.23
CA ASP A 11 3.00 6.34 7.13
C ASP A 11 2.61 5.79 8.51
N SER A 12 1.32 5.86 8.87
CA SER A 12 0.77 5.28 10.08
C SER A 12 0.41 3.80 9.90
N GLN A 13 0.94 2.96 10.79
CA GLN A 13 0.57 1.54 10.82
C GLN A 13 -0.94 1.34 11.05
N ALA A 14 -1.56 2.18 11.90
CA ALA A 14 -2.99 2.05 12.21
C ALA A 14 -3.87 2.28 10.99
N SER A 15 -3.50 3.22 10.12
CA SER A 15 -4.21 3.49 8.87
C SER A 15 -4.09 2.32 7.90
N VAL A 16 -2.88 1.76 7.78
CA VAL A 16 -2.61 0.58 6.92
C VAL A 16 -3.41 -0.63 7.39
N ASP A 17 -3.45 -0.90 8.69
CA ASP A 17 -4.21 -2.00 9.27
C ASP A 17 -5.71 -1.84 9.00
N GLY A 18 -6.23 -0.62 9.09
CA GLY A 18 -7.62 -0.29 8.72
C GLY A 18 -7.92 -0.56 7.24
N ALA A 19 -7.01 -0.20 6.34
CA ALA A 19 -7.16 -0.47 4.91
C ALA A 19 -7.14 -1.98 4.61
N LEU A 20 -6.23 -2.73 5.23
CA LEU A 20 -6.18 -4.19 5.12
C LEU A 20 -7.49 -4.82 5.61
N ALA A 21 -8.03 -4.37 6.74
CA ALA A 21 -9.31 -4.85 7.28
C ALA A 21 -10.50 -4.53 6.36
N ALA A 22 -10.44 -3.44 5.59
CA ALA A 22 -11.43 -3.07 4.59
C ALA A 22 -11.27 -3.79 3.24
N GLY A 23 -10.27 -4.67 3.11
CA GLY A 23 -10.04 -5.49 1.90
C GLY A 23 -9.15 -4.83 0.84
N PHE A 24 -8.47 -3.74 1.18
CA PHE A 24 -7.44 -3.15 0.34
C PHE A 24 -6.12 -3.91 0.46
N GLN A 25 -5.21 -3.66 -0.49
CA GLN A 25 -3.79 -3.91 -0.27
C GLN A 25 -3.22 -2.75 0.55
N GLY A 26 -2.26 -3.01 1.44
CA GLY A 26 -1.68 -1.99 2.31
C GLY A 26 -0.16 -1.94 2.24
N PHE A 27 0.40 -0.73 2.23
CA PHE A 27 1.85 -0.50 2.35
C PHE A 27 2.10 0.66 3.31
N ARG A 28 2.95 0.45 4.32
CA ARG A 28 3.37 1.53 5.22
C ARG A 28 4.52 2.31 4.60
N PHE A 29 4.32 3.60 4.37
CA PHE A 29 5.37 4.48 3.88
C PHE A 29 6.43 4.71 4.97
N VAL A 30 7.70 4.43 4.64
CA VAL A 30 8.86 4.72 5.49
C VAL A 30 9.83 5.64 4.77
N ASP A 31 10.09 5.36 3.48
CA ASP A 31 10.91 6.19 2.62
C ASP A 31 10.56 5.98 1.13
N ALA A 32 11.09 6.84 0.27
CA ALA A 32 10.86 6.78 -1.17
C ALA A 32 11.52 5.56 -1.85
N ALA A 33 12.63 5.06 -1.30
CA ALA A 33 13.36 3.94 -1.91
C ALA A 33 12.56 2.63 -1.79
N SER A 34 12.03 2.36 -0.59
CA SER A 34 11.17 1.21 -0.32
C SER A 34 9.86 1.30 -1.10
N LEU A 35 9.25 2.50 -1.19
CA LEU A 35 8.04 2.68 -1.99
C LEU A 35 8.30 2.42 -3.48
N SER A 36 9.41 2.93 -4.03
CA SER A 36 9.78 2.72 -5.43
C SER A 36 9.94 1.24 -5.78
N ILE A 37 10.61 0.46 -4.91
CA ILE A 37 10.74 -0.99 -5.06
C ILE A 37 9.37 -1.67 -5.08
N GLU A 38 8.46 -1.26 -4.20
CA GLU A 38 7.12 -1.85 -4.11
C GLU A 38 6.26 -1.53 -5.35
N LEU A 39 6.30 -0.29 -5.83
CA LEU A 39 5.58 0.13 -7.03
C LEU A 39 6.12 -0.60 -8.28
N ALA A 40 7.44 -0.76 -8.40
CA ALA A 40 8.06 -1.51 -9.50
C ALA A 40 7.66 -2.99 -9.49
N ARG A 41 7.62 -3.64 -8.30
CA ARG A 41 7.16 -5.03 -8.15
C ARG A 41 5.72 -5.24 -8.62
N ARG A 42 4.90 -4.20 -8.50
CA ARG A 42 3.48 -4.21 -8.90
C ARG A 42 3.27 -3.78 -10.36
N GLY A 43 4.32 -3.35 -11.05
CA GLY A 43 4.25 -2.92 -12.45
C GLY A 43 3.56 -1.57 -12.65
N VAL A 44 3.60 -0.69 -11.64
CA VAL A 44 2.96 0.65 -11.67
C VAL A 44 3.96 1.80 -11.57
N LEU A 45 5.27 1.49 -11.74
CA LEU A 45 6.36 2.46 -11.83
C LEU A 45 6.93 2.50 -13.25
#